data_AF-A0A259DTB1-F1
#
_entry.id   AF-A0A259DTB1-F1
#
_cell.length_a   1.000
_cell.length_b   1.000
_cell.length_c   1.000
_cell.angle_alpha   90.00
_cell.angle_beta   90.00
_cell.angle_gamma   90.00
#
_symmetry.space_group_name_H-M   'P 1'
#
loop_
_entity.id
_entity.type
_entity.pdbx_description
1 polymer ?
#
loop_
_entity_poly.entity_id
_entity_poly.type
_entity_poly.pdbx_seq_one_letter_code
_entity_poly.pdbx_strand_id
1 'polypeptide(L)'
;MSDKADKEEKPKKKKGGGMMIKIVGAIALLGVGAGGVFGLVAAGVIGGGGPHEVIHVDNNPKLIRKGEEDPFAPAAKEGEGEAGGADTDGDGGSEFRTVYYNFPDDFTSNLRDSDALLQVNISASTRRDYRVVLWMKKHELAIRSALLIAIADTPEEEVVSPEGKARFQKRMTDTINKVLTENEGFGGVENVYFKSFIVQ
;
A
#
# COMPACT_ATOMS: atom_id res chain seq x y z
N MET A 1 -61.27 20.64 -80.40
CA MET A 1 -62.29 19.67 -79.96
C MET A 1 -61.75 19.11 -78.65
N SER A 2 -62.04 19.67 -77.47
CA SER A 2 -63.33 20.16 -76.95
C SER A 2 -64.31 19.01 -76.71
N ASP A 3 -65.05 18.90 -75.60
CA ASP A 3 -65.02 19.63 -74.32
C ASP A 3 -65.79 18.79 -73.25
N LYS A 4 -65.87 19.33 -72.02
CA LYS A 4 -66.80 19.07 -70.88
C LYS A 4 -68.14 18.35 -71.16
N ALA A 5 -68.84 17.70 -70.20
CA ALA A 5 -68.64 17.26 -68.79
C ALA A 5 -69.85 16.32 -68.42
N ASP A 6 -70.39 16.08 -67.20
CA ASP A 6 -70.23 16.59 -65.82
C ASP A 6 -70.87 15.62 -64.78
N LYS A 7 -70.50 15.71 -63.48
CA LYS A 7 -71.16 15.13 -62.26
C LYS A 7 -71.31 13.58 -62.17
N GLU A 8 -71.55 12.96 -60.99
CA GLU A 8 -71.79 13.48 -59.62
C GLU A 8 -71.04 12.65 -58.51
N GLU A 9 -71.38 12.80 -57.22
CA GLU A 9 -70.55 12.41 -56.06
C GLU A 9 -71.00 11.11 -55.31
N LYS A 10 -70.43 10.54 -54.22
CA LYS A 10 -69.36 10.80 -53.19
C LYS A 10 -69.09 9.42 -52.47
N PRO A 11 -68.67 9.27 -51.17
CA PRO A 11 -67.58 9.84 -50.37
C PRO A 11 -66.67 8.81 -49.60
N LYS A 12 -65.55 9.30 -49.01
CA LYS A 12 -64.80 8.75 -47.82
C LYS A 12 -63.96 7.46 -48.04
N LYS A 13 -62.92 7.16 -47.24
CA LYS A 13 -62.48 7.65 -45.90
C LYS A 13 -60.92 7.67 -45.77
N LYS A 14 -60.34 8.60 -44.98
CA LYS A 14 -58.88 8.66 -44.71
C LYS A 14 -58.40 7.55 -43.75
N LYS A 15 -57.14 7.10 -43.89
CA LYS A 15 -56.44 6.13 -43.02
C LYS A 15 -55.31 6.83 -42.27
N GLY A 16 -55.31 6.84 -40.93
CA GLY A 16 -54.41 7.71 -40.15
C GLY A 16 -54.06 7.31 -38.71
N GLY A 17 -54.36 6.08 -38.26
CA GLY A 17 -54.14 5.65 -36.86
C GLY A 17 -52.71 5.18 -36.51
N GLY A 18 -51.86 4.90 -37.50
CA GLY A 18 -50.63 4.12 -37.28
C GLY A 18 -49.42 4.85 -36.65
N MET A 19 -49.44 6.20 -36.61
CA MET A 19 -48.28 6.97 -36.14
C MET A 19 -48.32 7.25 -34.62
N MET A 20 -49.48 7.66 -34.10
CA MET A 20 -49.65 8.01 -32.69
C MET A 20 -49.34 6.85 -31.74
N ILE A 21 -49.76 5.63 -32.09
CA ILE A 21 -49.51 4.42 -31.28
C ILE A 21 -48.00 4.15 -31.14
N LYS A 22 -47.20 4.40 -32.20
CA LYS A 22 -45.74 4.23 -32.15
C LYS A 22 -45.07 5.28 -31.26
N ILE A 23 -45.55 6.52 -31.27
CA ILE A 23 -45.02 7.60 -30.43
C ILE A 23 -45.31 7.32 -28.95
N VAL A 24 -46.56 6.93 -28.61
CA VAL A 24 -46.92 6.58 -27.23
C VAL A 24 -46.14 5.35 -26.74
N GLY A 25 -45.97 4.33 -27.60
CA GLY A 25 -45.15 3.15 -27.28
C GLY A 25 -43.68 3.49 -27.02
N ALA A 26 -43.09 4.39 -27.82
CA ALA A 26 -41.71 4.84 -27.62
C ALA A 26 -41.53 5.63 -26.32
N ILE A 27 -42.48 6.52 -25.97
CA ILE A 27 -42.45 7.28 -24.72
C ILE A 27 -42.61 6.36 -23.50
N ALA A 28 -43.49 5.35 -23.58
CA ALA A 28 -43.65 4.34 -22.53
C ALA A 28 -42.37 3.52 -22.32
N LEU A 29 -41.71 3.10 -23.41
CA LEU A 29 -40.42 2.39 -23.36
C LEU A 29 -39.31 3.24 -22.73
N LEU A 30 -39.25 4.54 -23.03
CA LEU A 30 -38.27 5.46 -22.41
C LEU A 30 -38.54 5.67 -20.91
N GLY A 31 -39.82 5.78 -20.50
CA GLY A 31 -40.20 5.90 -19.09
C GLY A 31 -39.77 4.69 -18.25
N VAL A 32 -39.99 3.48 -18.77
CA VAL A 32 -39.53 2.24 -18.12
C VAL A 32 -38.02 2.07 -18.20
N GLY A 33 -37.40 2.42 -19.34
CA GLY A 33 -35.96 2.26 -19.56
C GLY A 33 -35.11 3.10 -18.61
N ALA A 34 -35.47 4.38 -18.39
CA ALA A 34 -34.75 5.23 -17.44
C ALA A 34 -35.15 4.94 -15.99
N GLY A 35 -36.45 4.93 -15.68
CA GLY A 35 -36.95 4.79 -14.30
C GLY A 35 -36.73 3.40 -13.72
N GLY A 36 -36.88 2.35 -14.52
CA GLY A 36 -36.70 0.96 -14.09
C GLY A 36 -35.24 0.63 -13.78
N VAL A 37 -34.30 1.04 -14.63
CA VAL A 37 -32.86 0.85 -14.37
C VAL A 37 -32.41 1.67 -13.16
N PHE A 38 -32.84 2.92 -13.04
CA PHE A 38 -32.51 3.74 -11.86
C PHE A 38 -33.08 3.14 -10.56
N GLY A 39 -34.31 2.63 -10.60
CA GLY A 39 -34.93 1.93 -9.47
C GLY A 39 -34.21 0.63 -9.09
N LEU A 40 -33.74 -0.15 -10.07
CA LEU A 40 -33.01 -1.40 -9.85
C LEU A 40 -31.54 -1.19 -9.43
N VAL A 41 -30.95 -0.03 -9.72
CA VAL A 41 -29.67 0.41 -9.15
C VAL A 41 -29.87 0.92 -7.71
N ALA A 42 -30.87 1.76 -7.47
CA ALA A 42 -31.18 2.29 -6.14
C ALA A 42 -31.64 1.20 -5.15
N ALA A 43 -32.29 0.13 -5.64
CA ALA A 43 -32.64 -1.06 -4.86
C ALA A 43 -31.52 -2.12 -4.83
N GLY A 44 -30.31 -1.82 -5.33
CA GLY A 44 -29.14 -2.71 -5.30
C GLY A 44 -29.15 -3.88 -6.29
N VAL A 45 -30.31 -4.25 -6.84
CA VAL A 45 -30.56 -5.45 -7.67
C VAL A 45 -29.63 -5.56 -8.90
N ILE A 46 -29.30 -4.45 -9.55
CA ILE A 46 -28.42 -4.40 -10.75
C ILE A 46 -27.07 -3.74 -10.44
N GLY A 47 -26.87 -3.22 -9.22
CA GLY A 47 -25.69 -2.46 -8.80
C GLY A 47 -24.75 -3.18 -7.83
N GLY A 48 -24.86 -4.50 -7.65
CA GLY A 48 -24.01 -5.25 -6.70
C GLY A 48 -24.42 -5.10 -5.24
N GLY A 49 -25.67 -4.71 -4.96
CA GLY A 49 -26.22 -4.49 -3.61
C GLY A 49 -26.51 -5.77 -2.81
N GLY A 50 -25.57 -6.73 -2.81
CA GLY A 50 -25.47 -7.66 -1.69
C GLY A 50 -25.01 -6.92 -0.42
N PRO A 51 -24.83 -7.61 0.72
CA PRO A 51 -23.97 -7.06 1.74
C PRO A 51 -22.61 -6.74 1.10
N HIS A 52 -22.11 -5.52 1.27
CA HIS A 52 -20.70 -5.24 1.01
C HIS A 52 -19.92 -6.05 2.05
N GLU A 53 -19.59 -7.29 1.68
CA GLU A 53 -18.44 -7.99 2.24
C GLU A 53 -17.24 -7.11 1.89
N VAL A 54 -16.87 -6.23 2.83
CA VAL A 54 -15.70 -5.40 2.71
C VAL A 54 -14.54 -6.36 2.71
N ILE A 55 -14.07 -6.73 1.52
CA ILE A 55 -12.83 -7.44 1.33
C ILE A 55 -11.77 -6.50 1.91
N HIS A 56 -11.39 -6.77 3.15
CA HIS A 56 -10.25 -6.13 3.80
C HIS A 56 -9.01 -6.63 3.07
N VAL A 57 -8.72 -5.99 1.93
CA VAL A 57 -7.48 -6.17 1.19
C VAL A 57 -6.38 -5.78 2.16
N ASP A 58 -5.68 -6.79 2.67
CA ASP A 58 -4.58 -6.57 3.59
C ASP A 58 -3.46 -5.85 2.83
N ASN A 59 -3.42 -4.54 3.04
CA ASN A 59 -2.46 -3.62 2.45
C ASN A 59 -1.15 -3.60 3.24
N ASN A 60 -1.00 -4.40 4.30
CA ASN A 60 0.27 -4.51 5.01
C ASN A 60 1.40 -5.05 4.10
N PRO A 61 2.68 -4.77 4.43
CA PRO A 61 3.83 -5.39 3.81
C PRO A 61 3.83 -6.92 3.95
N LYS A 62 3.89 -7.59 2.80
CA LYS A 62 3.87 -9.06 2.69
C LYS A 62 5.28 -9.61 2.80
N LEU A 63 5.44 -10.82 3.32
CA LEU A 63 6.72 -11.53 3.27
C LEU A 63 7.01 -11.92 1.82
N ILE A 64 8.24 -11.72 1.35
CA ILE A 64 8.68 -12.08 -0.01
C ILE A 64 9.65 -13.25 0.07
N ARG A 65 9.42 -14.31 -0.70
CA ARG A 65 10.29 -15.49 -0.74
C ARG A 65 11.61 -15.22 -1.43
N LYS A 66 12.57 -16.11 -1.15
CA LYS A 66 13.76 -16.32 -1.96
C LYS A 66 13.36 -16.59 -3.41
N GLY A 67 14.02 -15.90 -4.35
CA GLY A 67 13.66 -15.90 -5.78
C GLY A 67 12.31 -15.29 -6.16
N GLU A 68 11.55 -14.67 -5.24
CA GLU A 68 10.29 -13.98 -5.56
C GLU A 68 10.52 -12.49 -5.88
N GLU A 69 9.93 -12.03 -6.99
CA GLU A 69 9.97 -10.63 -7.40
C GLU A 69 9.08 -9.76 -6.51
N ASP A 70 9.52 -8.55 -6.22
CA ASP A 70 8.84 -7.60 -5.33
C ASP A 70 8.40 -6.38 -6.13
N PRO A 71 7.08 -6.15 -6.29
CA PRO A 71 6.55 -5.09 -7.15
C PRO A 71 6.80 -3.68 -6.60
N PHE A 72 7.36 -3.54 -5.39
CA PHE A 72 7.74 -2.26 -4.79
C PHE A 72 9.25 -2.02 -4.77
N ALA A 73 10.07 -3.01 -5.12
CA ALA A 73 11.50 -2.86 -5.22
C ALA A 73 11.89 -2.03 -6.46
N PRO A 74 12.96 -1.21 -6.39
CA PRO A 74 13.49 -0.55 -7.58
C PRO A 74 14.03 -1.60 -8.56
N ALA A 75 13.80 -1.40 -9.85
CA ALA A 75 14.38 -2.24 -10.89
C ALA A 75 15.92 -2.26 -10.75
N ALA A 76 16.49 -3.47 -10.71
CA ALA A 76 17.91 -3.68 -10.41
C ALA A 76 18.81 -2.87 -11.35
N LYS A 77 19.63 -1.99 -10.76
CA LYS A 77 20.72 -1.31 -11.45
C LYS A 77 22.03 -1.96 -11.06
N GLU A 78 22.77 -2.44 -12.06
CA GLU A 78 24.15 -2.85 -11.87
C GLU A 78 24.98 -1.66 -11.37
N GLY A 79 25.64 -1.80 -10.22
CA GLY A 79 26.73 -0.91 -9.79
C GLY A 79 26.62 -0.22 -8.43
N GLU A 80 25.41 -0.07 -7.84
CA GLU A 80 25.25 0.62 -6.55
C GLU A 80 24.59 -0.30 -5.50
N GLY A 81 25.38 -0.65 -4.47
CA GLY A 81 25.03 -1.69 -3.50
C GLY A 81 24.07 -1.23 -2.42
N GLU A 82 22.76 -1.25 -2.70
CA GLU A 82 21.73 -1.30 -1.64
C GLU A 82 20.39 -1.95 -2.04
N ALA A 83 20.19 -2.33 -3.31
CA ALA A 83 18.99 -3.05 -3.74
C ALA A 83 19.27 -4.05 -4.88
N GLY A 84 18.88 -5.31 -4.69
CA GLY A 84 18.63 -6.25 -5.78
C GLY A 84 19.82 -6.55 -6.69
N GLY A 85 20.92 -7.07 -6.13
CA GLY A 85 21.77 -7.96 -6.91
C GLY A 85 20.94 -9.19 -7.35
N ALA A 86 21.35 -9.88 -8.40
CA ALA A 86 20.79 -11.18 -8.76
C ALA A 86 21.33 -12.27 -7.81
N ASP A 87 20.98 -12.15 -6.53
CA ASP A 87 21.41 -13.06 -5.47
C ASP A 87 20.91 -14.48 -5.75
N THR A 88 21.85 -15.38 -6.02
CA THR A 88 21.57 -16.82 -6.01
C THR A 88 21.36 -17.27 -4.57
N ASP A 89 20.11 -17.14 -4.13
CA ASP A 89 19.67 -17.46 -2.78
C ASP A 89 20.20 -18.83 -2.29
N GLY A 90 20.99 -18.80 -1.22
CA GLY A 90 21.50 -20.02 -0.58
C GLY A 90 20.40 -20.75 0.19
N ASP A 91 20.48 -22.07 0.26
CA ASP A 91 19.49 -22.94 0.93
C ASP A 91 19.31 -22.64 2.43
N GLY A 92 20.37 -22.16 3.09
CA GLY A 92 20.37 -21.86 4.52
C GLY A 92 19.56 -20.62 4.94
N GLY A 93 19.02 -20.67 6.17
CA GLY A 93 18.34 -19.54 6.82
C GLY A 93 16.83 -19.58 6.70
N SER A 94 16.21 -18.47 6.30
CA SER A 94 14.76 -18.36 6.10
C SER A 94 14.38 -18.72 4.66
N GLU A 95 13.12 -19.11 4.43
CA GLU A 95 12.51 -19.18 3.08
C GLU A 95 12.26 -17.78 2.47
N PHE A 96 12.28 -16.74 3.31
CA PHE A 96 12.07 -15.36 2.91
C PHE A 96 13.40 -14.64 2.67
N ARG A 97 13.47 -13.86 1.59
CA ARG A 97 14.62 -13.01 1.30
C ARG A 97 14.73 -11.93 2.38
N THR A 98 15.94 -11.44 2.66
CA THR A 98 16.15 -10.40 3.67
C THR A 98 16.79 -9.18 3.03
N VAL A 99 16.07 -8.06 3.02
CA VAL A 99 16.53 -6.75 2.52
C VAL A 99 17.01 -5.92 3.71
N TYR A 100 18.04 -5.11 3.50
CA TYR A 100 18.60 -4.21 4.52
C TYR A 100 18.42 -2.76 4.09
N TYR A 101 18.19 -1.89 5.08
CA TYR A 101 18.25 -0.44 4.96
C TYR A 101 19.33 0.07 5.90
N ASN A 102 20.30 0.79 5.36
CA ASN A 102 21.36 1.41 6.15
C ASN A 102 20.96 2.84 6.52
N PHE A 103 21.11 3.21 7.78
CA PHE A 103 21.01 4.63 8.16
C PHE A 103 22.30 5.34 7.69
N PRO A 104 22.20 6.50 7.02
CA PRO A 104 23.34 7.09 6.30
C PRO A 104 24.41 7.64 7.25
N ASP A 105 24.01 8.26 8.37
CA ASP A 105 24.92 8.86 9.35
C ASP A 105 24.84 8.15 10.70
N ASP A 106 25.96 8.16 11.43
CA ASP A 106 26.08 7.60 12.77
C ASP A 106 25.14 8.25 13.80
N PHE A 107 24.86 7.48 14.86
CA PHE A 107 24.14 7.92 16.03
C PHE A 107 25.14 8.12 17.17
N THR A 108 25.24 9.34 17.67
CA THR A 108 26.14 9.69 18.78
C THR A 108 25.32 10.24 19.94
N SER A 109 25.44 9.64 21.12
CA SER A 109 24.77 10.09 22.35
C SER A 109 25.52 9.59 23.58
N ASN A 110 25.49 10.37 24.66
CA ASN A 110 25.80 9.88 26.01
C ASN A 110 24.83 8.74 26.40
N LEU A 111 25.26 7.92 27.35
CA LEU A 111 24.48 6.84 27.94
C LEU A 111 23.81 7.27 29.24
N ARG A 112 22.79 6.54 29.68
CA ARG A 112 22.04 6.89 30.89
C ARG A 112 22.90 6.70 32.13
N ASP A 113 22.93 7.75 32.95
CA ASP A 113 23.66 7.82 34.22
C ASP A 113 25.17 7.52 34.12
N SER A 114 25.79 7.76 32.95
CA SER A 114 27.22 7.63 32.71
C SER A 114 27.78 8.78 31.86
N ASP A 115 29.06 9.12 32.07
CA ASP A 115 29.81 10.04 31.21
C ASP A 115 30.13 9.42 29.83
N ALA A 116 29.99 8.10 29.69
CA ALA A 116 30.36 7.34 28.49
C ALA A 116 29.55 7.71 27.23
N LEU A 117 30.23 7.78 26.10
CA LEU A 117 29.68 8.17 24.80
C LEU A 117 29.54 6.95 23.88
N LEU A 118 28.32 6.65 23.42
CA LEU A 118 28.09 5.66 22.37
C LEU A 118 28.07 6.36 21.00
N GLN A 119 28.91 5.89 20.08
CA GLN A 119 28.79 6.13 18.64
C GLN A 119 28.49 4.81 17.92
N VAL A 120 27.36 4.73 17.22
CA VAL A 120 26.87 3.51 16.59
C VAL A 120 26.33 3.79 15.17
N ASN A 121 26.71 2.96 14.19
CA ASN A 121 26.11 2.99 12.84
C ASN A 121 25.12 1.82 12.71
N ILE A 122 23.89 2.12 12.29
CA ILE A 122 22.75 1.20 12.37
C ILE A 122 22.31 0.76 10.96
N SER A 123 21.96 -0.51 10.82
CA SER A 123 21.21 -1.07 9.69
C SER A 123 19.98 -1.81 10.21
N ALA A 124 18.84 -1.66 9.54
CA ALA A 124 17.61 -2.39 9.83
C ALA A 124 17.35 -3.42 8.73
N SER A 125 16.95 -4.64 9.09
CA SER A 125 16.57 -5.68 8.12
C SER A 125 15.07 -5.92 8.09
N THR A 126 14.57 -6.34 6.94
CA THR A 126 13.19 -6.77 6.76
C THR A 126 13.11 -7.97 5.81
N ARG A 127 12.14 -8.85 6.07
CA ARG A 127 11.73 -9.94 5.15
C ARG A 127 10.46 -9.58 4.38
N ARG A 128 9.97 -8.36 4.58
CA ARG A 128 8.78 -7.82 3.93
C ARG A 128 9.14 -7.23 2.57
N ASP A 129 8.10 -6.94 1.79
CA ASP A 129 8.24 -6.16 0.56
C ASP A 129 8.83 -4.76 0.82
N TYR A 130 9.39 -4.18 -0.25
CA TYR A 130 10.24 -3.00 -0.20
C TYR A 130 9.54 -1.74 0.32
N ARG A 131 8.22 -1.75 0.52
CA ARG A 131 7.50 -0.66 1.20
C ARG A 131 8.04 -0.39 2.59
N VAL A 132 8.49 -1.41 3.33
CA VAL A 132 9.11 -1.19 4.65
C VAL A 132 10.42 -0.40 4.54
N VAL A 133 11.23 -0.66 3.50
CA VAL A 133 12.46 0.13 3.21
C VAL A 133 12.11 1.56 2.83
N LEU A 134 11.10 1.74 1.97
CA LEU A 134 10.60 3.07 1.60
C LEU A 134 10.03 3.83 2.81
N TRP A 135 9.38 3.15 3.74
CA TRP A 135 8.84 3.74 4.97
C TRP A 135 9.94 4.10 5.98
N MET A 136 10.96 3.27 6.15
CA MET A 136 12.12 3.63 6.98
C MET A 136 12.83 4.86 6.42
N LYS A 137 12.98 4.95 5.09
CA LYS A 137 13.54 6.12 4.41
C LYS A 137 12.64 7.37 4.49
N LYS A 138 11.31 7.19 4.38
CA LYS A 138 10.30 8.27 4.50
C LYS A 138 10.28 8.87 5.91
N HIS A 139 10.43 8.03 6.94
CA HIS A 139 10.34 8.42 8.35
C HIS A 139 11.70 8.47 9.05
N GLU A 140 12.80 8.53 8.31
CA GLU A 140 14.16 8.43 8.85
C GLU A 140 14.39 9.45 9.98
N LEU A 141 13.90 10.69 9.84
CA LEU A 141 14.00 11.73 10.87
C LEU A 141 13.29 11.35 12.19
N ALA A 142 12.08 10.80 12.09
CA ALA A 142 11.29 10.39 13.26
C ALA A 142 11.91 9.16 13.93
N ILE A 143 12.34 8.20 13.13
CA ILE A 143 13.08 7.01 13.58
C ILE A 143 14.39 7.43 14.26
N ARG A 144 15.15 8.36 13.66
CA ARG A 144 16.43 8.85 14.18
C ARG A 144 16.27 9.55 15.52
N SER A 145 15.26 10.40 15.66
CA SER A 145 14.91 11.04 16.93
C SER A 145 14.56 10.00 18.01
N ALA A 146 13.71 9.02 17.69
CA ALA A 146 13.31 7.96 18.62
C ALA A 146 14.48 7.05 19.03
N LEU A 147 15.38 6.72 18.10
CA LEU A 147 16.60 5.94 18.38
C LEU A 147 17.57 6.71 19.27
N LEU A 148 17.81 8.01 19.03
CA LEU A 148 18.68 8.83 19.90
C LEU A 148 18.13 8.90 21.34
N ILE A 149 16.81 9.05 21.51
CA ILE A 149 16.17 9.00 22.84
C ILE A 149 16.35 7.61 23.48
N ALA A 150 16.17 6.52 22.71
CA ALA A 150 16.33 5.15 23.21
C ALA A 150 17.80 4.77 23.51
N ILE A 151 18.77 5.46 22.89
CA ILE A 151 20.20 5.37 23.24
C ILE A 151 20.47 6.15 24.53
N ALA A 152 19.98 7.37 24.67
CA ALA A 152 20.16 8.19 25.87
C ALA A 152 19.56 7.57 27.14
N ASP A 153 18.56 6.68 27.02
CA ASP A 153 17.98 5.90 28.13
C ASP A 153 18.74 4.57 28.41
N THR A 154 19.74 4.22 27.60
CA THR A 154 20.50 2.96 27.70
C THR A 154 21.56 3.05 28.81
N PRO A 155 21.54 2.17 29.83
CA PRO A 155 22.62 2.08 30.81
C PRO A 155 23.87 1.40 30.21
N GLU A 156 25.05 1.76 30.70
CA GLU A 156 26.34 1.33 30.13
C GLU A 156 26.53 -0.20 30.06
N GLU A 157 26.00 -0.91 31.05
CA GLU A 157 25.99 -2.39 31.12
C GLU A 157 25.40 -3.04 29.85
N GLU A 158 24.45 -2.36 29.19
CA GLU A 158 23.80 -2.82 27.96
C GLU A 158 24.60 -2.56 26.69
N VAL A 159 25.61 -1.68 26.71
CA VAL A 159 26.54 -1.49 25.59
C VAL A 159 27.86 -2.23 25.76
N VAL A 160 28.15 -2.78 26.93
CA VAL A 160 29.36 -3.58 27.18
C VAL A 160 29.09 -5.08 26.98
N SER A 161 28.14 -5.65 27.73
CA SER A 161 27.90 -7.10 27.79
C SER A 161 27.27 -7.68 26.50
N PRO A 162 27.55 -8.94 26.10
CA PRO A 162 26.90 -9.59 24.95
C PRO A 162 25.37 -9.67 25.09
N GLU A 163 24.90 -10.05 26.28
CA GLU A 163 23.48 -10.14 26.62
C GLU A 163 22.84 -8.75 26.70
N GLY A 164 23.62 -7.74 27.09
CA GLY A 164 23.26 -6.33 27.01
C GLY A 164 23.04 -5.89 25.57
N LYS A 165 24.02 -6.14 24.69
CA LYS A 165 23.96 -5.80 23.27
C LYS A 165 22.77 -6.45 22.57
N ALA A 166 22.43 -7.68 22.92
CA ALA A 166 21.22 -8.34 22.42
C ALA A 166 19.92 -7.66 22.88
N ARG A 167 19.84 -7.19 24.14
CA ARG A 167 18.69 -6.39 24.63
C ARG A 167 18.63 -5.02 23.95
N PHE A 168 19.76 -4.34 23.81
CA PHE A 168 19.88 -3.06 23.12
C PHE A 168 19.46 -3.18 21.65
N GLN A 169 19.96 -4.18 20.92
CA GLN A 169 19.56 -4.52 19.55
C GLN A 169 18.05 -4.76 19.42
N LYS A 170 17.44 -5.48 20.38
CA LYS A 170 15.99 -5.63 20.43
C LYS A 170 15.28 -4.29 20.69
N ARG A 171 15.72 -3.48 21.66
CA ARG A 171 15.13 -2.17 21.96
C ARG A 171 15.20 -1.24 20.74
N MET A 172 16.31 -1.19 20.01
CA MET A 172 16.41 -0.42 18.77
C MET A 172 15.41 -0.92 17.71
N THR A 173 15.28 -2.25 17.54
CA THR A 173 14.30 -2.86 16.62
C THR A 173 12.86 -2.51 16.99
N ASP A 174 12.50 -2.63 18.27
CA ASP A 174 11.19 -2.27 18.81
C ASP A 174 10.90 -0.77 18.62
N THR A 175 11.90 0.10 18.81
CA THR A 175 11.79 1.55 18.61
C THR A 175 11.51 1.92 17.14
N ILE A 176 12.21 1.31 16.17
CA ILE A 176 11.92 1.55 14.74
C ILE A 176 10.50 1.06 14.40
N ASN A 177 10.15 -0.16 14.84
CA ASN A 177 8.83 -0.72 14.59
C ASN A 177 7.69 0.09 15.22
N LYS A 178 7.90 0.69 16.40
CA LYS A 178 6.95 1.62 17.01
C LYS A 178 6.69 2.82 16.09
N VAL A 179 7.73 3.53 15.65
CA VAL A 179 7.58 4.71 14.77
C VAL A 179 6.90 4.35 13.45
N LEU A 180 7.24 3.21 12.84
CA LEU A 180 6.57 2.72 11.63
C LEU A 180 5.10 2.37 11.87
N THR A 181 4.77 1.74 13.01
CA THR A 181 3.38 1.43 13.38
C THR A 181 2.56 2.69 13.63
N GLU A 182 3.14 3.70 14.28
CA GLU A 182 2.48 4.99 14.56
C GLU A 182 2.23 5.83 13.31
N ASN A 183 3.04 5.69 12.24
CA ASN A 183 2.95 6.53 11.04
C ASN A 183 2.37 5.83 9.78
N GLU A 184 2.52 4.51 9.65
CA GLU A 184 2.03 3.73 8.49
C GLU A 184 1.10 2.57 8.91
N GLY A 185 0.86 2.37 10.21
CA GLY A 185 0.00 1.31 10.75
C GLY A 185 0.67 -0.06 10.91
N PHE A 186 1.92 -0.24 10.46
CA PHE A 186 2.62 -1.53 10.48
C PHE A 186 4.13 -1.42 10.71
N GLY A 187 4.63 -2.08 11.77
CA GLY A 187 6.06 -2.31 12.00
C GLY A 187 6.55 -3.56 11.26
N GLY A 188 7.47 -3.38 10.31
CA GLY A 188 7.96 -4.45 9.43
C GLY A 188 9.44 -4.80 9.55
N VAL A 189 10.16 -4.25 10.54
CA VAL A 189 11.59 -4.53 10.77
C VAL A 189 11.74 -5.82 11.56
N GLU A 190 12.54 -6.74 11.06
CA GLU A 190 12.77 -8.05 11.67
C GLU A 190 13.90 -7.98 12.71
N ASN A 191 14.97 -7.21 12.43
CA ASN A 191 16.07 -6.98 13.38
C ASN A 191 16.91 -5.73 13.02
N VAL A 192 17.66 -5.22 13.99
CA VAL A 192 18.71 -4.19 13.84
C VAL A 192 20.10 -4.84 13.84
N TYR A 193 21.06 -4.24 13.15
CA TYR A 193 22.47 -4.63 13.10
C TYR A 193 23.35 -3.40 13.28
N PHE A 194 24.53 -3.59 13.87
CA PHE A 194 25.49 -2.51 14.12
C PHE A 194 26.69 -2.66 13.16
N LYS A 195 26.84 -1.72 12.23
CA LYS A 195 27.98 -1.62 11.30
C LYS A 195 29.22 -1.03 11.98
N SER A 196 29.00 -0.15 12.96
CA SER A 196 30.00 0.42 13.85
C SER A 196 29.40 0.45 15.25
N PHE A 197 30.21 0.21 16.28
CA PHE A 197 29.79 0.24 17.68
C PHE A 197 30.99 0.61 18.55
N ILE A 198 31.08 1.87 18.95
CA ILE A 198 32.20 2.45 19.69
C ILE A 198 31.64 3.04 20.99
N VAL A 199 32.26 2.68 22.11
CA VAL A 199 32.02 3.29 23.42
C VAL A 199 33.31 3.98 23.85
N GLN A 200 33.22 5.20 24.37
CA GLN A 200 34.35 6.04 24.83
C GLN A 200 34.07 6.56 26.24
#